data_AF-A0A4R5G361-F1
#
_entry.id   AF-A0A4R5G361-F1
#
_cell.length_a   1.000
_cell.length_b   1.000
_cell.length_c   1.000
_cell.angle_alpha   90.00
_cell.angle_beta   90.00
_cell.angle_gamma   90.00
#
_symmetry.space_group_name_H-M   'P 1'
#
loop_
_entity.id
_entity.type
_entity.pdbx_description
1 polymer ?
#
loop_
_entity_poly.entity_id
_entity_poly.type
_entity_poly.pdbx_seq_one_letter_code
_entity_poly.pdbx_strand_id
1 'polypeptide(L)'
;LLLMTALVLGTSQDLGVLTPASFGNNHVVLADTKTKSKSVKKDDKAIKAAKKAVKKLEKTPTQENLDLANKKVKAVKNKKTKKQLKKRIASVKVAIEAQKQEQAAEAAAEEAVTNLEANQTRENVDDAKNMVNAVADSAKKEAFNNRINAVASAIDAKEAEAARQAEEARKAEEARQAQEQAAAEAARQAQEQAAAAAQQAQQQEQAAGGYKRDYRGRWHRPNGQYASKAEIAAAGLPW
;
A
#
# COMPACT_ATOMS: atom_id res chain seq x y z
N LEU A 1 20.83 -55.23 -9.29
CA LEU A 1 21.37 -55.54 -10.63
C LEU A 1 22.88 -55.75 -10.48
N LEU A 2 23.30 -57.01 -10.47
CA LEU A 2 24.70 -57.46 -10.44
C LEU A 2 25.25 -57.39 -11.88
N LEU A 3 26.53 -57.06 -12.06
CA LEU A 3 27.39 -57.67 -13.08
C LEU A 3 28.88 -57.36 -12.80
N MET A 4 29.56 -58.41 -12.34
CA MET A 4 31.01 -58.61 -12.38
C MET A 4 31.39 -59.12 -13.76
N THR A 5 32.54 -58.70 -14.31
CA THR A 5 33.28 -59.47 -15.32
C THR A 5 34.78 -59.23 -15.18
N ALA A 6 35.50 -60.34 -15.00
CA ALA A 6 36.96 -60.47 -15.04
C ALA A 6 37.34 -61.41 -16.20
N LEU A 7 38.45 -61.14 -16.90
CA LEU A 7 39.35 -62.06 -17.64
C LEU A 7 40.42 -61.17 -18.33
N VAL A 8 41.76 -61.25 -18.22
CA VAL A 8 42.80 -62.32 -18.11
C VAL A 8 43.48 -62.64 -19.46
N LEU A 9 44.80 -62.41 -19.47
CA LEU A 9 45.96 -63.08 -20.15
C LEU A 9 46.30 -62.95 -21.64
N GLY A 10 47.63 -62.95 -21.90
CA GLY A 10 48.33 -63.26 -23.17
C GLY A 10 49.57 -62.38 -23.42
N THR A 11 50.78 -62.63 -22.85
CA THR A 11 51.91 -63.52 -23.26
C THR A 11 52.82 -63.03 -24.41
N SER A 12 54.15 -63.12 -24.14
CA SER A 12 55.32 -63.37 -25.03
C SER A 12 56.45 -62.35 -24.80
N GLN A 13 57.52 -62.71 -24.07
CA GLN A 13 58.76 -63.42 -24.47
C GLN A 13 59.69 -62.57 -25.35
N ASP A 14 60.84 -62.17 -24.78
CA ASP A 14 62.12 -62.26 -25.48
C ASP A 14 63.29 -62.34 -24.47
N LEU A 15 64.25 -63.20 -24.78
CA LEU A 15 65.45 -63.56 -24.01
C LEU A 15 66.67 -63.05 -24.80
N GLY A 16 67.48 -62.19 -24.18
CA GLY A 16 68.74 -61.72 -24.76
C GLY A 16 69.82 -61.57 -23.68
N VAL A 17 70.79 -62.47 -23.73
CA VAL A 17 71.97 -62.57 -22.85
C VAL A 17 73.03 -61.56 -23.28
N LEU A 18 73.79 -60.98 -22.33
CA LEU A 18 75.27 -60.93 -22.27
C LEU A 18 75.76 -60.05 -21.09
N THR A 19 76.92 -60.41 -20.57
CA THR A 19 77.48 -60.13 -19.23
C THR A 19 78.42 -58.88 -19.21
N PRO A 20 79.33 -58.67 -18.23
CA PRO A 20 79.24 -57.59 -17.25
C PRO A 20 80.41 -56.58 -17.33
N ALA A 21 80.23 -55.37 -16.78
CA ALA A 21 81.38 -54.51 -16.48
C ALA A 21 81.10 -53.50 -15.34
N SER A 22 81.89 -53.69 -14.29
CA SER A 22 82.63 -52.68 -13.53
C SER A 22 81.89 -51.55 -12.81
N PHE A 23 82.17 -51.51 -11.51
CA PHE A 23 81.87 -50.45 -10.57
C PHE A 23 82.45 -49.10 -11.01
N GLY A 24 81.57 -48.11 -11.11
CA GLY A 24 81.93 -46.70 -11.22
C GLY A 24 81.06 -45.90 -10.26
N ASN A 25 81.66 -45.50 -9.13
CA ASN A 25 81.11 -44.55 -8.18
C ASN A 25 80.52 -43.33 -8.92
N ASN A 26 79.20 -43.17 -8.90
CA ASN A 26 78.58 -41.88 -9.15
C ASN A 26 77.38 -41.70 -8.21
N HIS A 27 77.71 -41.04 -7.09
CA HIS A 27 76.86 -40.28 -6.20
C HIS A 27 75.36 -40.32 -6.53
N VAL A 28 74.60 -41.08 -5.72
CA VAL A 28 73.13 -40.94 -5.65
C VAL A 28 72.84 -39.49 -5.28
N VAL A 29 72.54 -38.66 -6.28
CA VAL A 29 71.92 -37.36 -6.03
C VAL A 29 70.53 -37.67 -5.51
N LEU A 30 70.38 -37.71 -4.17
CA LEU A 30 69.09 -37.53 -3.51
C LEU A 30 68.58 -36.12 -3.81
N ALA A 31 68.20 -35.86 -5.05
CA ALA A 31 67.47 -34.65 -5.40
C ALA A 31 66.01 -34.80 -4.94
N ASP A 32 65.67 -34.03 -3.90
CA ASP A 32 64.36 -33.38 -3.74
C ASP A 32 63.10 -34.22 -3.42
N THR A 33 63.21 -35.36 -2.74
CA THR A 33 62.01 -35.96 -2.09
C THR A 33 61.56 -35.17 -0.84
N LYS A 34 62.47 -34.41 -0.21
CA LYS A 34 62.19 -33.58 0.98
C LYS A 34 61.40 -32.30 0.66
N THR A 35 61.58 -31.71 -0.51
CA THR A 35 60.85 -30.52 -0.95
C THR A 35 59.45 -30.88 -1.47
N LYS A 36 59.31 -31.98 -2.24
CA LYS A 36 58.02 -32.48 -2.73
C LYS A 36 57.09 -32.95 -1.60
N SER A 37 57.64 -33.58 -0.56
CA SER A 37 56.87 -33.98 0.64
C SER A 37 56.44 -32.79 1.52
N LYS A 38 57.26 -31.73 1.60
CA LYS A 38 56.93 -30.49 2.33
C LYS A 38 55.87 -29.65 1.59
N SER A 39 55.91 -29.61 0.26
CA SER A 39 54.92 -28.90 -0.56
C SER A 39 53.53 -29.56 -0.52
N VAL A 40 53.47 -30.89 -0.55
CA VAL A 40 52.21 -31.64 -0.43
C VAL A 40 51.57 -31.44 0.95
N LYS A 41 52.35 -31.53 2.04
CA LYS A 41 51.86 -31.26 3.41
C LYS A 41 51.31 -29.83 3.58
N LYS A 42 51.93 -28.83 2.95
CA LYS A 42 51.47 -27.43 3.00
C LYS A 42 50.16 -27.23 2.24
N ASP A 43 50.00 -27.88 1.10
CA ASP A 43 48.76 -27.85 0.32
C ASP A 43 47.61 -28.56 1.04
N ASP A 44 47.86 -29.69 1.71
CA ASP A 44 46.85 -30.38 2.51
C ASP A 44 46.34 -29.52 3.68
N LYS A 45 47.23 -28.79 4.35
CA LYS A 45 46.86 -27.83 5.39
C LYS A 45 45.99 -26.70 4.81
N ALA A 46 46.36 -26.17 3.64
CA ALA A 46 45.58 -25.14 2.95
C ALA A 46 44.19 -25.67 2.52
N ILE A 47 44.12 -26.89 1.99
CA ILE A 47 42.86 -27.55 1.62
C ILE A 47 41.96 -27.74 2.83
N LYS A 48 42.48 -28.26 3.96
CA LYS A 48 41.70 -28.43 5.20
C LYS A 48 41.17 -27.08 5.72
N ALA A 49 42.01 -26.05 5.74
CA ALA A 49 41.60 -24.71 6.15
C ALA A 49 40.52 -24.11 5.22
N ALA A 50 40.66 -24.27 3.91
CA ALA A 50 39.69 -23.80 2.93
C ALA A 50 38.35 -24.55 3.04
N LYS A 51 38.37 -25.89 3.18
CA LYS A 51 37.17 -26.70 3.43
C LYS A 51 36.44 -26.26 4.71
N LYS A 52 37.17 -26.01 5.80
CA LYS A 52 36.59 -25.51 7.07
C LYS A 52 35.93 -24.14 6.88
N ALA A 53 36.58 -23.22 6.17
CA ALA A 53 36.04 -21.88 5.93
C ALA A 53 34.78 -21.92 5.04
N VAL A 54 34.78 -22.72 3.97
CA VAL A 54 33.59 -22.89 3.11
C VAL A 54 32.44 -23.54 3.87
N LYS A 55 32.71 -24.57 4.70
CA LYS A 55 31.68 -25.18 5.56
C LYS A 55 31.11 -24.19 6.58
N LYS A 56 31.93 -23.24 7.08
CA LYS A 56 31.45 -22.17 7.97
C LYS A 56 30.56 -21.19 7.20
N LEU A 57 30.97 -20.76 6.01
CA LEU A 57 30.18 -19.89 5.13
C LEU A 57 28.81 -20.49 4.80
N GLU A 58 28.74 -21.77 4.47
CA GLU A 58 27.46 -22.45 4.17
C GLU A 58 26.53 -22.56 5.37
N LYS A 59 27.08 -22.69 6.59
CA LYS A 59 26.30 -22.71 7.82
C LYS A 59 25.88 -21.32 8.29
N THR A 60 26.72 -20.33 7.99
CA THR A 60 26.58 -18.96 8.48
C THR A 60 26.93 -18.03 7.33
N PRO A 61 25.96 -17.80 6.41
CA PRO A 61 26.15 -17.04 5.18
C PRO A 61 26.27 -15.55 5.49
N THR A 62 27.45 -15.13 5.95
CA THR A 62 27.79 -13.73 6.20
C THR A 62 28.87 -13.26 5.25
N GLN A 63 28.91 -11.95 5.01
CA GLN A 63 29.94 -11.33 4.18
C GLN A 63 31.35 -11.61 4.73
N GLU A 64 31.55 -11.60 6.04
CA GLU A 64 32.87 -11.88 6.64
C GLU A 64 33.31 -13.34 6.41
N ASN A 65 32.39 -14.29 6.53
CA ASN A 65 32.68 -15.69 6.23
C ASN A 65 32.91 -15.91 4.73
N LEU A 66 32.26 -15.12 3.86
CA LEU A 66 32.45 -15.14 2.42
C LEU A 66 33.86 -14.69 2.06
N ASP A 67 34.30 -13.58 2.64
CA ASP A 67 35.65 -13.04 2.46
C ASP A 67 36.71 -13.97 3.01
N LEU A 68 36.48 -14.56 4.19
CA LEU A 68 37.36 -15.55 4.78
C LEU A 68 37.49 -16.80 3.91
N ALA A 69 36.37 -17.34 3.41
CA ALA A 69 36.36 -18.50 2.52
C ALA A 69 37.10 -18.20 1.21
N ASN A 70 36.86 -17.04 0.60
CA ASN A 70 37.59 -16.57 -0.58
C ASN A 70 39.09 -16.47 -0.32
N LYS A 71 39.50 -15.85 0.79
CA LYS A 71 40.91 -15.73 1.20
C LYS A 71 41.58 -17.09 1.35
N LYS A 72 40.92 -18.05 2.02
CA LYS A 72 41.48 -19.40 2.24
C LYS A 72 41.51 -20.23 0.95
N VAL A 73 40.51 -20.13 0.08
CA VAL A 73 40.48 -20.84 -1.21
C VAL A 73 41.53 -20.31 -2.18
N LYS A 74 41.86 -19.01 -2.14
CA LYS A 74 42.96 -18.43 -2.96
C LYS A 74 44.30 -19.15 -2.71
N ALA A 75 44.57 -19.58 -1.47
CA ALA A 75 45.79 -20.29 -1.07
C ALA A 75 45.86 -21.77 -1.48
N VAL A 76 44.77 -22.36 -2.00
CA VAL A 76 44.75 -23.76 -2.47
C VAL A 76 45.42 -23.86 -3.85
N LYS A 77 46.39 -24.77 -4.02
CA LYS A 77 47.05 -25.03 -5.31
C LYS A 77 46.38 -26.13 -6.14
N ASN A 78 45.79 -27.15 -5.49
CA ASN A 78 45.07 -28.21 -6.20
C ASN A 78 43.90 -27.63 -7.02
N LYS A 79 44.00 -27.68 -8.35
CA LYS A 79 43.06 -27.05 -9.27
C LYS A 79 41.63 -27.60 -9.15
N LYS A 80 41.47 -28.92 -9.01
CA LYS A 80 40.16 -29.59 -8.90
C LYS A 80 39.44 -29.17 -7.62
N THR A 81 40.11 -29.27 -6.48
CA THR A 81 39.57 -28.85 -5.18
C THR A 81 39.25 -27.36 -5.15
N LYS A 82 40.15 -26.52 -5.68
CA LYS A 82 39.93 -25.07 -5.77
C LYS A 82 38.69 -24.73 -6.59
N LYS A 83 38.49 -25.41 -7.74
CA LYS A 83 37.30 -25.22 -8.60
C LYS A 83 36.01 -25.61 -7.87
N GLN A 84 36.00 -26.73 -7.17
CA GLN A 84 34.83 -27.18 -6.38
C GLN A 84 34.48 -26.20 -5.25
N LEU A 85 35.47 -25.74 -4.48
CA LEU A 85 35.25 -24.79 -3.40
C LEU A 85 34.76 -23.42 -3.92
N LYS A 86 35.30 -22.95 -5.05
CA LYS A 86 34.81 -21.72 -5.71
C LYS A 86 33.35 -21.81 -6.14
N LYS A 87 32.90 -22.95 -6.68
CA LYS A 87 31.49 -23.16 -7.05
C LYS A 87 30.55 -23.04 -5.84
N ARG A 88 30.93 -23.66 -4.72
CA ARG A 88 30.17 -23.57 -3.45
C ARG A 88 30.12 -22.14 -2.92
N ILE A 89 31.25 -21.45 -2.91
CA ILE A 89 31.34 -20.03 -2.54
C ILE A 89 30.43 -19.16 -3.42
N ALA A 90 30.43 -19.38 -4.74
CA ALA A 90 29.58 -18.62 -5.66
C ALA A 90 28.09 -18.84 -5.38
N SER A 91 27.69 -20.09 -5.10
CA SER A 91 26.31 -20.41 -4.72
C SER A 91 25.88 -19.70 -3.43
N VAL A 92 26.73 -19.70 -2.39
CA VAL A 92 26.40 -19.00 -1.14
C VAL A 92 26.40 -17.49 -1.33
N LYS A 93 27.29 -16.94 -2.17
CA LYS A 93 27.29 -15.51 -2.50
C LYS A 93 25.94 -15.07 -3.08
N VAL A 94 25.41 -15.82 -4.05
CA VAL A 94 24.08 -15.54 -4.63
C VAL A 94 22.99 -15.61 -3.57
N ALA A 95 23.05 -16.59 -2.66
CA ALA A 95 22.08 -16.69 -1.56
C ALA A 95 22.15 -15.49 -0.59
N ILE A 96 23.36 -14.99 -0.29
CA ILE A 96 23.56 -13.79 0.55
C ILE A 96 22.95 -12.56 -0.14
N GLU A 97 23.20 -12.40 -1.44
CA GLU A 97 22.66 -11.27 -2.21
C GLU A 97 21.13 -11.33 -2.30
N ALA A 98 20.55 -12.51 -2.55
CA ALA A 98 19.10 -12.71 -2.54
C ALA A 98 18.49 -12.43 -1.15
N GLN A 99 19.12 -12.91 -0.07
CA GLN A 99 18.65 -12.62 1.29
C GLN A 99 18.69 -11.13 1.61
N LYS A 100 19.74 -10.42 1.16
CA LYS A 100 19.84 -8.96 1.34
C LYS A 100 18.77 -8.22 0.56
N GLN A 101 18.46 -8.65 -0.67
CA GLN A 101 17.39 -8.07 -1.47
C GLN A 101 16.02 -8.30 -0.82
N GLU A 102 15.77 -9.50 -0.32
CA GLU A 102 14.52 -9.81 0.39
C GLU A 102 14.36 -8.95 1.64
N GLN A 103 15.40 -8.83 2.47
CA GLN A 103 15.38 -7.97 3.65
C GLN A 103 15.12 -6.50 3.30
N ALA A 104 15.69 -6.00 2.20
CA ALA A 104 15.44 -4.65 1.74
C ALA A 104 14.00 -4.45 1.25
N ALA A 105 13.44 -5.45 0.53
CA ALA A 105 12.04 -5.42 0.09
C ALA A 105 11.07 -5.46 1.29
N GLU A 106 11.34 -6.31 2.29
CA GLU A 106 10.55 -6.37 3.52
C GLU A 106 10.60 -5.06 4.31
N ALA A 107 11.78 -4.44 4.43
CA ALA A 107 11.91 -3.16 5.13
C ALA A 107 11.17 -2.03 4.41
N ALA A 108 11.27 -1.96 3.07
CA ALA A 108 10.56 -0.97 2.26
C ALA A 108 9.04 -1.17 2.32
N ALA A 109 8.58 -2.43 2.33
CA ALA A 109 7.16 -2.75 2.50
C ALA A 109 6.64 -2.35 3.88
N GLU A 110 7.37 -2.66 4.96
CA GLU A 110 6.99 -2.23 6.31
C GLU A 110 6.93 -0.70 6.41
N GLU A 111 7.93 0.02 5.90
CA GLU A 111 7.96 1.48 5.89
C GLU A 111 6.75 2.08 5.16
N ALA A 112 6.43 1.56 3.97
CA ALA A 112 5.28 2.02 3.19
C ALA A 112 3.94 1.71 3.87
N VAL A 113 3.80 0.54 4.50
CA VAL A 113 2.57 0.18 5.25
C VAL A 113 2.44 1.04 6.51
N THR A 114 3.51 1.27 7.26
CA THR A 114 3.49 2.21 8.40
C THR A 114 3.15 3.63 7.96
N ASN A 115 3.67 4.08 6.82
CA ASN A 115 3.31 5.39 6.28
C ASN A 115 1.83 5.46 5.90
N LEU A 116 1.26 4.42 5.28
CA LEU A 116 -0.17 4.32 4.99
C LEU A 116 -1.03 4.35 6.27
N GLU A 117 -0.61 3.62 7.31
CA GLU A 117 -1.31 3.60 8.60
C GLU A 117 -1.31 4.99 9.27
N ALA A 118 -0.21 5.73 9.18
CA ALA A 118 -0.10 7.09 9.70
C ALA A 118 -0.82 8.12 8.82
N ASN A 119 -0.79 7.93 7.51
CA ASN A 119 -1.27 8.87 6.50
C ASN A 119 -2.24 8.16 5.56
N GLN A 120 -3.49 8.01 6.00
CA GLN A 120 -4.52 7.22 5.33
C GLN A 120 -5.05 7.89 4.05
N THR A 121 -4.25 7.88 2.98
CA THR A 121 -4.61 8.40 1.65
C THR A 121 -4.62 7.28 0.60
N ARG A 122 -5.35 7.47 -0.49
CA ARG A 122 -5.40 6.51 -1.60
C ARG A 122 -4.03 6.31 -2.27
N GLU A 123 -3.26 7.39 -2.40
CA GLU A 123 -1.90 7.34 -2.93
C GLU A 123 -1.00 6.44 -2.09
N ASN A 124 -1.05 6.57 -0.75
CA ASN A 124 -0.29 5.70 0.14
C ASN A 124 -0.78 4.24 0.12
N VAL A 125 -2.05 3.98 -0.22
CA VAL A 125 -2.55 2.60 -0.41
C VAL A 125 -1.86 1.97 -1.61
N ASP A 126 -1.77 2.70 -2.72
CA ASP A 126 -1.15 2.21 -3.95
C ASP A 126 0.36 2.04 -3.78
N ASP A 127 1.03 2.98 -3.12
CA ASP A 127 2.46 2.88 -2.79
C ASP A 127 2.76 1.67 -1.90
N ALA A 128 1.96 1.45 -0.84
CA ALA A 128 2.13 0.29 0.02
C ALA A 128 1.93 -1.03 -0.74
N LYS A 129 0.91 -1.13 -1.60
CA LYS A 129 0.69 -2.31 -2.46
C LYS A 129 1.88 -2.55 -3.39
N ASN A 130 2.42 -1.48 -4.00
CA ASN A 130 3.56 -1.58 -4.90
C ASN A 130 4.80 -2.13 -4.19
N MET A 131 5.11 -1.65 -2.98
CA MET A 131 6.25 -2.14 -2.20
C MET A 131 6.05 -3.58 -1.71
N VAL A 132 4.85 -3.91 -1.24
CA VAL A 132 4.50 -5.26 -0.76
C VAL A 132 4.57 -6.32 -1.87
N ASN A 133 4.29 -5.94 -3.12
CA ASN A 133 4.41 -6.85 -4.26
C ASN A 133 5.84 -7.38 -4.47
N ALA A 134 6.86 -6.62 -4.06
CA ALA A 134 8.27 -6.99 -4.18
C ALA A 134 8.76 -7.98 -3.11
N VAL A 135 7.99 -8.20 -2.03
CA VAL A 135 8.32 -9.16 -0.97
C VAL A 135 8.14 -10.60 -1.52
N ALA A 136 9.10 -11.50 -1.30
CA ALA A 136 8.97 -12.89 -1.74
C ALA A 136 8.29 -13.79 -0.71
N ASP A 137 8.48 -13.52 0.59
CA ASP A 137 7.81 -14.26 1.67
C ASP A 137 6.30 -14.07 1.62
N SER A 138 5.58 -15.14 1.28
CA SER A 138 4.12 -15.11 1.13
C SER A 138 3.40 -14.81 2.44
N ALA A 139 3.89 -15.31 3.58
CA ALA A 139 3.23 -15.07 4.86
C ALA A 139 3.34 -13.60 5.29
N LYS A 140 4.51 -12.99 5.07
CA LYS A 140 4.71 -11.55 5.32
C LYS A 140 3.89 -10.70 4.36
N LYS A 141 3.88 -11.07 3.07
CA LYS A 141 3.05 -10.39 2.05
C LYS A 141 1.58 -10.38 2.43
N GLU A 142 1.03 -11.52 2.84
CA GLU A 142 -0.36 -11.61 3.33
C GLU A 142 -0.58 -10.74 4.56
N ALA A 143 0.34 -10.73 5.53
CA ALA A 143 0.24 -9.88 6.71
C ALA A 143 0.20 -8.38 6.36
N PHE A 144 1.04 -7.94 5.42
CA PHE A 144 1.02 -6.57 4.92
C PHE A 144 -0.27 -6.24 4.17
N ASN A 145 -0.72 -7.13 3.29
CA ASN A 145 -1.97 -6.95 2.55
C ASN A 145 -3.18 -6.82 3.48
N ASN A 146 -3.21 -7.58 4.57
CA ASN A 146 -4.28 -7.46 5.57
C ASN A 146 -4.31 -6.08 6.22
N ARG A 147 -3.13 -5.52 6.57
CA ARG A 147 -3.01 -4.16 7.11
C ARG A 147 -3.46 -3.11 6.08
N ILE A 148 -2.99 -3.23 4.84
CA ILE A 148 -3.38 -2.34 3.73
C ILE A 148 -4.90 -2.36 3.52
N ASN A 149 -5.51 -3.54 3.48
CA ASN A 149 -6.95 -3.69 3.24
C ASN A 149 -7.78 -3.12 4.39
N ALA A 150 -7.33 -3.26 5.63
CA ALA A 150 -7.98 -2.65 6.79
C ALA A 150 -7.96 -1.11 6.68
N VAL A 151 -6.81 -0.52 6.33
CA VAL A 151 -6.70 0.94 6.14
C VAL A 151 -7.53 1.41 4.94
N ALA A 152 -7.48 0.70 3.81
CA ALA A 152 -8.26 1.04 2.63
C ALA A 152 -9.77 1.04 2.92
N SER A 153 -10.26 0.04 3.66
CA SER A 153 -11.66 -0.04 4.09
C SER A 153 -12.05 1.12 5.01
N ALA A 154 -11.14 1.56 5.89
CA ALA A 154 -11.37 2.72 6.75
C ALA A 154 -11.45 4.03 5.96
N ILE A 155 -10.63 4.17 4.91
CA ILE A 155 -10.70 5.31 3.97
C ILE A 155 -12.04 5.31 3.25
N ASP A 156 -12.45 4.16 2.68
CA ASP A 156 -13.74 4.00 2.00
C ASP A 156 -14.91 4.40 2.91
N ALA A 157 -14.90 3.95 4.17
CA ALA A 157 -15.94 4.26 5.14
C ALA A 157 -16.02 5.76 5.45
N LYS A 158 -14.87 6.41 5.66
CA LYS A 158 -14.79 7.85 5.95
C LYS A 158 -15.27 8.69 4.76
N GLU A 159 -14.89 8.32 3.55
CA GLU A 159 -15.36 9.00 2.33
C GLU A 159 -16.86 8.83 2.13
N ALA A 160 -17.40 7.63 2.36
CA ALA A 160 -18.83 7.36 2.27
C ALA A 160 -19.63 8.15 3.33
N GLU A 161 -19.12 8.25 4.55
CA GLU A 161 -19.75 9.05 5.61
C GLU A 161 -19.74 10.55 5.26
N ALA A 162 -18.61 11.08 4.81
CA ALA A 162 -18.49 12.47 4.37
C ALA A 162 -19.46 12.80 3.22
N ALA A 163 -19.61 11.88 2.25
CA ALA A 163 -20.56 12.04 1.16
C ALA A 163 -22.01 12.07 1.65
N ARG A 164 -22.39 11.21 2.61
CA ARG A 164 -23.73 11.21 3.22
C ARG A 164 -24.01 12.49 3.98
N GLN A 165 -23.06 12.96 4.79
CA GLN A 165 -23.20 14.23 5.52
C GLN A 165 -23.34 15.42 4.57
N ALA A 166 -22.57 15.44 3.47
CA ALA A 166 -22.69 16.49 2.45
C ALA A 166 -24.06 16.46 1.75
N GLU A 167 -24.60 15.28 1.45
CA GLU A 167 -25.94 15.13 0.86
C GLU A 167 -27.04 15.59 1.83
N GLU A 168 -26.95 15.21 3.11
CA GLU A 168 -27.90 15.63 4.14
C GLU A 168 -27.86 17.14 4.35
N ALA A 169 -26.67 17.74 4.42
CA ALA A 169 -26.51 19.19 4.50
C ALA A 169 -27.14 19.90 3.30
N ARG A 170 -26.96 19.36 2.08
CA ARG A 170 -27.59 19.92 0.87
C ARG A 170 -29.12 19.85 0.93
N LYS A 171 -29.69 18.72 1.37
CA LYS A 171 -31.14 18.56 1.52
C LYS A 171 -31.71 19.47 2.60
N ALA A 172 -30.99 19.65 3.70
CA ALA A 172 -31.39 20.56 4.78
C ALA A 172 -31.42 22.02 4.31
N GLU A 173 -30.41 22.44 3.56
CA GLU A 173 -30.36 23.79 2.97
C GLU A 173 -31.46 23.99 1.92
N GLU A 174 -31.70 23.02 1.05
CA GLU A 174 -32.80 23.06 0.08
C GLU A 174 -34.17 23.15 0.76
N ALA A 175 -34.39 22.36 1.82
CA ALA A 175 -35.63 22.41 2.61
C ALA A 175 -35.82 23.77 3.30
N ARG A 176 -34.73 24.36 3.82
CA ARG A 176 -34.76 25.69 4.42
C ARG A 176 -35.12 26.77 3.40
N GLN A 177 -34.52 26.72 2.21
CA GLN A 177 -34.83 27.64 1.13
C GLN A 177 -36.28 27.50 0.66
N ALA A 178 -36.78 26.27 0.54
CA ALA A 178 -38.18 26.02 0.19
C ALA A 178 -39.15 26.56 1.26
N GLN A 179 -38.83 26.40 2.55
CA GLN A 179 -39.63 26.95 3.64
C GLN A 179 -39.63 28.49 3.64
N GLU A 180 -38.47 29.11 3.39
CA GLU A 180 -38.35 30.56 3.28
C GLU A 180 -39.14 31.11 2.08
N GLN A 181 -39.06 30.45 0.92
CA GLN A 181 -39.86 30.80 -0.26
C GLN A 181 -41.36 30.68 0.00
N ALA A 182 -41.81 29.59 0.63
CA ALA A 182 -43.21 29.40 0.98
C ALA A 182 -43.70 30.47 1.98
N ALA A 183 -42.89 30.83 2.97
CA ALA A 183 -43.20 31.90 3.92
C ALA A 183 -43.27 33.26 3.22
N ALA A 184 -42.36 33.55 2.29
CA ALA A 184 -42.35 34.78 1.51
C ALA A 184 -43.58 34.87 0.58
N GLU A 185 -43.98 33.78 -0.06
CA GLU A 185 -45.19 33.72 -0.88
C GLU A 185 -46.45 33.92 -0.06
N ALA A 186 -46.58 33.24 1.08
CA ALA A 186 -47.71 33.42 2.00
C ALA A 186 -47.81 34.88 2.50
N ALA A 187 -46.67 35.50 2.82
CA ALA A 187 -46.63 36.92 3.20
C ALA A 187 -47.11 37.85 2.08
N ARG A 188 -46.70 37.59 0.82
CA ARG A 188 -47.17 38.36 -0.35
C ARG A 188 -48.67 38.22 -0.56
N GLN A 189 -49.19 36.99 -0.50
CA GLN A 189 -50.63 36.74 -0.64
C GLN A 189 -51.45 37.44 0.47
N ALA A 190 -50.97 37.40 1.72
CA ALA A 190 -51.62 38.10 2.83
C ALA A 190 -51.62 39.63 2.63
N GLN A 191 -50.51 40.20 2.14
CA GLN A 191 -50.41 41.62 1.85
C GLN A 191 -51.37 42.03 0.69
N GLU A 192 -51.48 41.21 -0.35
CA GLU A 192 -52.38 41.45 -1.47
C GLU A 192 -53.86 41.39 -1.03
N GLN A 193 -54.23 40.40 -0.20
CA GLN A 193 -55.57 40.32 0.38
C GLN A 193 -55.90 41.52 1.28
N ALA A 194 -54.94 41.96 2.12
CA ALA A 194 -55.12 43.13 2.95
C ALA A 194 -55.29 44.41 2.11
N ALA A 195 -54.52 44.55 1.03
CA ALA A 195 -54.65 45.67 0.09
C ALA A 195 -56.00 45.66 -0.63
N ALA A 196 -56.46 44.49 -1.11
CA ALA A 196 -57.76 44.33 -1.74
C ALA A 196 -58.92 44.65 -0.78
N ALA A 197 -58.85 44.19 0.47
CA ALA A 197 -59.85 44.49 1.50
C ALA A 197 -59.89 45.99 1.83
N ALA A 198 -58.73 46.65 1.91
CA ALA A 198 -58.65 48.09 2.12
C ALA A 198 -59.25 48.89 0.95
N GLN A 199 -59.00 48.47 -0.30
CA GLN A 199 -59.62 49.08 -1.48
C GLN A 199 -61.15 48.91 -1.49
N GLN A 200 -61.67 47.73 -1.14
CA GLN A 200 -63.12 47.50 -1.02
C GLN A 200 -63.74 48.34 0.07
N ALA A 201 -63.10 48.47 1.23
CA ALA A 201 -63.57 49.33 2.32
C ALA A 201 -63.64 50.80 1.88
N GLN A 202 -62.63 51.30 1.16
CA GLN A 202 -62.66 52.65 0.59
C GLN A 202 -63.78 52.83 -0.44
N GLN A 203 -64.02 51.85 -1.33
CA GLN A 203 -65.13 51.90 -2.28
C GLN A 203 -66.50 51.90 -1.59
N GLN A 204 -66.69 51.11 -0.53
CA GLN A 204 -67.93 51.10 0.26
C GLN A 204 -68.14 52.45 0.97
N GLU A 205 -67.09 53.06 1.51
CA GLU A 205 -67.18 54.38 2.16
C GLU A 205 -67.51 55.50 1.15
N GLN A 206 -66.97 55.42 -0.08
CA GLN A 206 -67.33 56.33 -1.18
C GLN A 206 -68.76 56.10 -1.68
N ALA A 207 -69.18 54.85 -1.87
CA ALA A 207 -70.54 54.49 -2.29
C ALA A 207 -71.60 54.87 -1.25
N ALA A 208 -71.24 54.87 0.05
CA ALA A 208 -72.11 55.31 1.13
C ALA A 208 -72.27 56.84 1.21
N GLY A 209 -71.65 57.63 0.32
CA GLY A 209 -71.87 59.09 0.26
C GLY A 209 -71.50 59.85 1.55
N GLY A 210 -70.62 59.27 2.38
CA GLY A 210 -70.25 59.80 3.69
C GLY A 210 -71.19 59.41 4.85
N TYR A 211 -72.27 58.65 4.59
CA TYR A 211 -73.08 58.03 5.63
C TYR A 211 -72.36 56.80 6.21
N LYS A 212 -72.39 56.63 7.54
CA LYS A 212 -71.70 55.51 8.22
C LYS A 212 -72.69 54.67 9.03
N ARG A 213 -72.54 53.35 9.00
CA ARG A 213 -73.38 52.43 9.78
C ARG A 213 -72.67 52.04 11.07
N ASP A 214 -73.31 52.23 12.23
CA ASP A 214 -72.77 51.83 13.53
C ASP A 214 -72.85 50.30 13.74
N TYR A 215 -72.22 49.80 14.80
CA TYR A 215 -72.24 48.37 15.15
C TYR A 215 -73.65 47.83 15.48
N ARG A 216 -74.61 48.73 15.75
CA ARG A 216 -76.02 48.40 15.99
C ARG A 216 -76.86 48.48 14.71
N GLY A 217 -76.21 48.70 13.56
CA GLY A 217 -76.84 48.76 12.25
C GLY A 217 -77.52 50.07 11.91
N ARG A 218 -77.36 51.14 12.72
CA ARG A 218 -77.98 52.45 12.47
C ARG A 218 -77.07 53.33 11.63
N TRP A 219 -77.67 54.03 10.69
CA TRP A 219 -76.94 54.97 9.84
C TRP A 219 -76.75 56.33 10.50
N HIS A 220 -75.59 56.93 10.26
CA HIS A 220 -75.20 58.26 10.69
C HIS A 220 -74.83 59.09 9.46
N ARG A 221 -75.14 60.39 9.51
CA ARG A 221 -74.70 61.40 8.55
C ARG A 221 -73.20 61.67 8.70
N PRO A 222 -72.55 62.34 7.73
CA PRO A 222 -71.15 62.77 7.85
C PRO A 222 -70.85 63.62 9.10
N ASN A 223 -71.86 64.34 9.62
CA ASN A 223 -71.74 65.17 10.84
C ASN A 223 -71.92 64.37 12.16
N GLY A 224 -72.07 63.04 12.09
CA GLY A 224 -72.18 62.14 13.25
C GLY A 224 -73.60 61.93 13.80
N GLN A 225 -74.60 62.70 13.37
CA GLN A 225 -75.99 62.49 13.80
C GLN A 225 -76.66 61.31 13.09
N TYR A 226 -77.70 60.72 13.67
CA TYR A 226 -78.45 59.64 13.03
C TYR A 226 -79.09 60.11 11.71
N ALA A 227 -78.93 59.29 10.67
CA ALA A 227 -79.64 59.45 9.42
C ALA A 227 -81.01 58.78 9.51
N SER A 228 -82.04 59.45 9.03
CA SER A 228 -83.40 58.92 9.03
C SER A 228 -83.60 57.89 7.91
N LYS A 229 -84.65 57.06 8.03
CA LYS A 229 -85.01 56.04 7.03
C LYS A 229 -85.25 56.63 5.64
N ALA A 230 -85.84 57.83 5.57
CA ALA A 230 -86.05 58.53 4.31
C ALA A 230 -84.73 58.96 3.66
N GLU A 231 -83.75 59.42 4.46
CA GLU A 231 -82.45 59.86 3.95
C GLU A 231 -81.61 58.71 3.41
N ILE A 232 -81.63 57.55 4.08
CA ILE A 232 -80.92 56.35 3.64
C ILE A 232 -81.53 55.76 2.38
N ALA A 233 -82.87 55.74 2.30
CA ALA A 233 -83.57 55.34 1.08
C ALA A 233 -83.29 56.30 -0.10
N ALA A 234 -83.23 57.61 0.15
CA ALA A 234 -82.90 58.61 -0.87
C ALA A 234 -81.44 58.50 -1.36
N ALA A 235 -80.53 58.10 -0.47
CA ALA A 235 -79.13 57.80 -0.81
C ALA A 235 -78.95 56.45 -1.53
N GLY A 236 -80.02 55.69 -1.77
CA GLY A 236 -79.96 54.36 -2.40
C GLY A 236 -79.30 53.30 -1.52
N LEU A 237 -79.17 53.56 -0.22
CA LEU A 237 -78.53 52.69 0.74
C LEU A 237 -79.54 51.72 1.37
N PRO A 238 -79.13 50.49 1.70
CA PRO A 238 -79.99 49.54 2.40
C PRO A 238 -80.25 50.00 3.83
N TRP A 239 -81.50 49.95 4.28
CA TRP A 239 -81.88 50.29 5.65
C TRP A 239 -81.39 49.25 6.66
#